data_AF-A0A8C4Q0Y4-F1
#
_entry.id   AF-A0A8C4Q0Y4-F1
#
_cell.length_a   1.000
_cell.length_b   1.000
_cell.length_c   1.000
_cell.angle_alpha   90.00
_cell.angle_beta   90.00
_cell.angle_gamma   90.00
#
_symmetry.space_group_name_H-M   'P 1'
#
loop_
_entity.id
_entity.type
_entity.pdbx_description
1 polymer ?
#
loop_
_entity_poly.entity_id
_entity_poly.type
_entity_poly.pdbx_seq_one_letter_code
_entity_poly.pdbx_strand_id
1 'polypeptide(L)' 'MLSDKKFTDITGQKKSSYRNTKRTTKPEEDNWVCGVCTFHCTAEDMKCIACDARKGTSTR' A
#
# COMPACT_ATOMS: atom_id res chain seq x y z
N MET A 1 61.09 3.35 0.34
CA MET A 1 61.24 1.97 0.82
C MET A 1 60.40 1.85 2.08
N LEU A 2 59.22 1.22 2.19
CA LEU A 2 58.36 0.41 1.32
C LEU A 2 56.92 0.97 1.50
N SER A 3 56.08 1.20 0.50
CA SER A 3 55.49 0.25 -0.46
C SER A 3 54.64 -0.85 0.21
N ASP A 4 53.34 -0.56 0.23
CA ASP A 4 52.21 -1.47 -0.07
C ASP A 4 51.54 -2.32 1.03
N LYS A 5 50.20 -2.35 0.86
CA LYS A 5 49.15 -3.29 1.32
C LYS A 5 48.35 -2.78 2.53
N LYS A 6 47.03 -2.64 2.50
CA LYS A 6 46.03 -3.23 1.59
C LYS A 6 44.69 -2.49 1.74
N PHE A 7 44.09 -2.19 0.60
CA PHE A 7 42.66 -2.10 0.36
C PHE A 7 41.91 -3.29 0.97
N THR A 8 40.86 -3.04 1.77
CA THR A 8 39.67 -3.87 2.10
C THR A 8 38.95 -3.20 3.29
N ASP A 9 37.65 -3.10 3.43
CA ASP A 9 36.50 -3.33 2.58
C ASP A 9 35.36 -2.50 3.19
N ILE A 10 34.39 -2.25 2.35
CA ILE A 10 33.14 -1.55 2.57
C ILE A 10 32.33 -2.34 3.64
N THR A 11 31.32 -1.71 4.23
CA THR A 11 30.27 -2.29 5.12
C THR A 11 30.48 -2.14 6.64
N GLY A 12 29.79 -1.13 7.19
CA GLY A 12 29.59 -0.94 8.63
C GLY A 12 28.25 -0.26 8.88
N GLN A 13 27.19 -1.05 8.80
CA GLN A 13 25.77 -0.69 8.78
C GLN A 13 25.36 0.20 9.97
N LYS A 14 25.06 1.49 9.70
CA LYS A 14 24.36 2.34 10.66
C LYS A 14 22.85 2.24 10.43
N LYS A 15 22.22 1.49 11.34
CA LYS A 15 20.87 1.68 11.90
C LYS A 15 19.91 2.56 11.08
N SER A 16 18.95 1.91 10.43
CA SER A 16 17.57 2.37 10.52
C SER A 16 16.68 1.15 10.37
N SER A 17 15.98 0.82 11.45
CA SER A 17 14.93 -0.20 11.47
C SER A 17 13.75 0.32 10.67
N TYR A 18 13.87 0.32 9.34
CA TYR A 18 12.69 0.32 8.49
C TYR A 18 12.07 -1.07 8.66
N ARG A 19 11.16 -1.17 9.63
CA ARG A 19 10.23 -2.30 9.72
C ARG A 19 9.45 -2.34 8.42
N ASN A 20 10.00 -3.03 7.42
CA ASN A 20 9.29 -3.41 6.21
C ASN A 20 8.33 -4.54 6.58
N THR A 21 7.29 -4.21 7.35
CA THR A 21 6.11 -5.06 7.47
C THR A 21 5.27 -4.82 6.23
N LYS A 22 5.76 -5.32 5.08
CA LYS A 22 4.86 -5.61 3.97
C LYS A 22 4.03 -6.81 4.40
N ARG A 23 3.04 -6.56 5.26
CA ARG A 23 1.89 -7.44 5.36
C ARG A 23 1.24 -7.35 4.00
N THR A 24 1.36 -8.41 3.23
CA THR A 24 0.44 -8.79 2.18
C THR A 24 -0.96 -8.72 2.79
N THR A 25 -1.58 -7.55 2.71
CA THR A 25 -3.03 -7.42 2.84
C THR A 25 -3.57 -8.21 1.67
N LYS A 26 -4.04 -9.42 1.96
CA LYS A 26 -4.96 -10.18 1.12
C LYS A 26 -5.85 -9.14 0.46
N PRO A 27 -5.80 -8.99 -0.87
CA PRO A 27 -6.45 -7.87 -1.48
C PRO A 27 -7.93 -8.11 -1.17
N GLU A 28 -8.49 -7.21 -0.37
CA GLU A 28 -9.90 -7.18 -0.06
C GLU A 28 -10.56 -6.61 -1.33
N GLU A 29 -10.43 -7.37 -2.42
CA GLU A 29 -10.73 -6.94 -3.80
C GLU A 29 -12.20 -6.64 -4.01
N ASP A 30 -13.00 -6.95 -3.00
CA ASP A 30 -14.44 -6.93 -3.04
C ASP A 30 -15.03 -5.85 -2.11
N ASN A 31 -14.32 -4.76 -1.80
CA ASN A 31 -14.95 -3.57 -1.18
C ASN A 31 -14.68 -2.33 -2.03
N TRP A 32 -15.70 -1.48 -2.23
CA TRP A 32 -15.57 -0.20 -2.95
C TRP A 32 -15.80 0.97 -2.01
N VAL A 33 -15.04 2.04 -2.25
CA VAL A 33 -15.20 3.30 -1.52
C VAL A 33 -16.21 4.17 -2.24
N CYS A 34 -17.26 4.59 -1.53
CA CYS A 34 -18.25 5.49 -2.08
C CYS A 34 -17.63 6.86 -2.42
N GLY A 35 -17.72 7.30 -3.68
CA GLY A 35 -17.22 8.61 -4.09
C GLY A 35 -18.00 9.81 -3.50
N VAL A 36 -19.18 9.58 -2.92
CA VAL A 36 -20.02 10.64 -2.33
C VAL A 36 -19.72 10.84 -0.84
N CYS A 37 -19.78 9.77 -0.05
CA CYS A 37 -19.62 9.84 1.41
C CYS A 37 -18.36 9.15 1.94
N THR A 38 -17.50 8.62 1.06
CA THR A 38 -16.27 7.88 1.42
C THR A 38 -16.47 6.63 2.29
N PHE A 39 -17.71 6.13 2.37
CA PHE A 39 -18.03 4.90 3.09
C PHE A 39 -17.51 3.66 2.34
N HIS A 40 -16.98 2.68 3.09
CA HIS A 40 -16.58 1.38 2.54
C HIS A 40 -17.81 0.48 2.38
N CYS A 41 -18.20 0.23 1.14
CA CYS A 41 -19.32 -0.63 0.77
C CYS A 41 -18.80 -1.99 0.28
N THR A 42 -19.60 -3.05 0.39
CA THR A 42 -19.23 -4.37 -0.15
C THR A 42 -19.33 -4.38 -1.68
N ALA A 43 -18.59 -5.24 -2.37
CA ALA A 43 -18.62 -5.31 -3.84
C ALA A 43 -19.92 -5.87 -4.39
N GLU A 44 -20.68 -6.60 -3.57
CA GLU A 44 -22.05 -7.02 -3.87
C GLU A 44 -23.01 -5.82 -3.82
N ASP A 45 -22.71 -4.80 -3.03
CA ASP A 45 -23.52 -3.58 -2.95
C ASP A 45 -23.37 -2.75 -4.23
N MET A 46 -24.45 -2.69 -5.02
CA MET A 46 -24.54 -1.79 -6.17
C MET A 46 -24.81 -0.32 -5.76
N LYS A 47 -25.19 -0.10 -4.50
CA LYS A 47 -25.50 1.21 -3.91
C LYS A 47 -24.90 1.32 -2.50
N CYS A 48 -24.50 2.52 -2.10
CA CYS A 48 -23.95 2.77 -0.78
C CYS A 48 -25.04 2.67 0.28
N ILE A 49 -24.86 1.87 1.33
CA ILE A 49 -25.86 1.71 2.39
C ILE A 49 -26.03 2.96 3.26
N ALA A 50 -25.04 3.84 3.28
CA ALA A 50 -25.03 5.05 4.11
C ALA A 50 -25.65 6.27 3.41
N CYS A 51 -25.60 6.34 2.08
CA CYS A 51 -26.07 7.50 1.31
C CYS A 51 -26.85 7.17 0.02
N ASP A 52 -27.12 5.89 -0.24
CA ASP A 52 -27.79 5.37 -1.44
C ASP A 52 -27.14 5.72 -2.80
N ALA A 53 -25.94 6.30 -2.80
CA ALA A 53 -25.19 6.58 -4.02
C ALA A 53 -24.78 5.29 -4.75
N ARG A 54 -24.95 5.24 -6.08
CA ARG A 54 -24.63 4.06 -6.88
C ARG A 54 -23.13 3.98 -7.21
N LYS A 55 -22.58 2.77 -7.22
CA LYS A 55 -21.22 2.48 -7.72
C LYS A 55 -21.18 2.92 -9.20
N GLY A 56 -20.33 3.89 -9.52
CA GLY A 56 -20.47 4.72 -10.73
C GLY A 56 -20.44 3.97 -12.07
N THR A 57 -21.61 3.53 -12.55
CA THR A 57 -21.86 3.28 -13.98
C THR A 57 -22.11 4.63 -14.66
N SER A 58 -21.04 5.38 -14.90
CA SER A 58 -21.12 6.63 -15.66
C SER A 58 -21.20 6.30 -17.16
N THR A 59 -22.38 5.91 -17.63
CA THR A 59 -22.74 6.10 -19.04
C THR A 59 -23.52 7.41 -19.10
N ARG A 60 -22.90 8.39 -19.74
CA ARG A 60 -23.43 9.72 -19.98
C ARG A 60 -24.54 9.67 -21.02
#